data_AF-A0A968TW18-F1
#
_entry.id   AF-A0A968TW18-F1
#
_cell.length_a   1.000
_cell.length_b   1.000
_cell.length_c   1.000
_cell.angle_alpha   90.00
_cell.angle_beta   90.00
_cell.angle_gamma   90.00
#
_symmetry.space_group_name_H-M   'P 1'
#
loop_
_entity.id
_entity.type
_entity.pdbx_description
1 polymer ?
#
loop_
_entity_poly.entity_id
_entity_poly.type
_entity_poly.pdbx_seq_one_letter_code
_entity_poly.pdbx_strand_id
1 'polypeptide(L)' 'MPVCPLVRKTVMWVEDDPAVRVLGRAVLEASGYRVLEAEDGPAALELFRRHGR' A
#
# COMPACT_ATOMS: atom_id res chain seq x y z
N MET A 1 -3.26 -19.00 -22.98
CA MET A 1 -3.34 -17.54 -22.81
C MET A 1 -2.10 -17.10 -22.04
N PRO A 2 -1.17 -16.30 -22.60
CA PRO A 2 -0.05 -15.80 -21.81
C PRO A 2 -0.57 -14.69 -20.91
N VAL A 3 -0.53 -14.90 -19.61
CA VAL A 3 -0.73 -13.82 -18.65
C VAL A 3 0.46 -12.87 -18.80
N CYS A 4 0.20 -11.62 -19.19
CA CYS A 4 1.19 -10.55 -19.12
C CYS A 4 1.68 -10.50 -17.66
N PRO A 5 3.00 -10.39 -17.38
CA PRO A 5 3.47 -10.29 -16.02
C PRO A 5 2.90 -9.00 -15.42
N LEU A 6 1.85 -9.12 -14.60
CA LEU A 6 1.23 -7.98 -13.94
C LEU A 6 2.25 -7.40 -12.99
N VAL A 7 2.93 -6.33 -13.42
CA VAL A 7 3.75 -5.51 -12.54
C VAL A 7 2.80 -4.96 -11.49
N ARG A 8 2.79 -5.56 -10.28
CA ARG A 8 1.92 -5.13 -9.18
C ARG A 8 2.35 -3.72 -8.79
N LYS A 9 1.53 -2.72 -9.15
CA LYS A 9 1.76 -1.33 -8.76
C LYS A 9 1.72 -1.25 -7.23
N THR A 10 2.70 -0.56 -6.66
CA THR A 10 2.79 -0.38 -5.21
C THR A 10 2.18 0.96 -4.83
N VAL A 11 1.32 0.97 -3.81
CA VAL A 11 0.66 2.16 -3.25
C VAL A 11 0.99 2.26 -1.76
N MET A 12 1.22 3.48 -1.29
CA MET A 12 1.39 3.76 0.13
C MET A 12 0.06 4.28 0.69
N TRP A 13 -0.42 3.65 1.75
CA TRP A 13 -1.68 3.95 2.42
C TRP A 13 -1.39 4.43 3.83
N VAL A 14 -1.72 5.69 4.13
CA VAL A 14 -1.45 6.33 5.42
C VAL A 14 -2.79 6.61 6.09
N GLU A 15 -3.04 5.97 7.23
CA GLU A 15 -4.33 6.01 7.91
C GLU A 15 -4.14 5.78 9.42
N ASP A 16 -4.60 6.73 10.23
CA ASP A 16 -4.43 6.76 11.68
C ASP A 16 -5.46 5.89 12.41
N ASP A 17 -6.67 5.76 11.87
CA ASP A 17 -7.67 4.87 12.44
C ASP A 17 -7.38 3.39 12.05
N PRO A 18 -7.19 2.48 13.02
CA PRO A 18 -6.82 1.11 12.72
C PRO A 18 -7.92 0.32 11.98
N ALA A 19 -9.19 0.62 12.20
CA ALA A 19 -10.29 -0.06 11.53
C ALA A 19 -10.41 0.40 10.07
N VAL A 20 -10.27 1.71 9.81
CA VAL A 20 -10.24 2.27 8.47
C VAL A 20 -8.99 1.81 7.70
N ARG A 21 -7.84 1.71 8.38
CA ARG A 21 -6.59 1.25 7.76
C ARG A 21 -6.72 -0.17 7.21
N VAL A 22 -7.27 -1.08 8.01
CA VAL A 22 -7.49 -2.48 7.60
C VAL A 22 -8.47 -2.57 6.44
N LEU A 23 -9.56 -1.81 6.48
CA LEU A 23 -10.54 -1.77 5.39
C LEU A 23 -9.93 -1.25 4.09
N GLY A 24 -9.24 -0.11 4.13
CA GLY A 24 -8.60 0.51 2.96
C GLY A 24 -7.55 -0.39 2.34
N ARG A 25 -6.71 -1.05 3.16
CA ARG A 25 -5.75 -2.06 2.73
C ARG A 25 -6.44 -3.19 1.95
N ALA A 26 -7.49 -3.78 2.52
CA ALA A 26 -8.19 -4.90 1.88
C ALA A 26 -8.76 -4.53 0.50
N VAL A 27 -9.33 -3.33 0.37
CA VAL A 27 -9.87 -2.82 -0.91
C VAL A 27 -8.76 -2.63 -1.95
N LEU A 28 -7.63 -2.05 -1.56
CA LEU A 28 -6.49 -1.82 -2.44
C LEU A 28 -5.79 -3.13 -2.85
N GLU A 29 -5.63 -4.08 -1.94
CA GLU A 29 -5.09 -5.40 -2.25
C GLU A 29 -6.01 -6.17 -3.20
N ALA A 30 -7.33 -6.14 -2.98
CA ALA A 30 -8.32 -6.73 -3.88
C ALA A 30 -8.30 -6.11 -5.29
N SER A 31 -7.92 -4.83 -5.38
CA SER A 31 -7.74 -4.12 -6.66
C SER A 31 -6.41 -4.45 -7.36
N GLY A 32 -5.60 -5.37 -6.82
CA GLY A 32 -4.37 -5.87 -7.43
C GLY A 32 -3.10 -5.10 -7.06
N TYR A 33 -3.20 -4.10 -6.16
CA TYR A 33 -2.04 -3.35 -5.70
C TYR A 33 -1.23 -4.13 -4.65
N ARG A 34 0.03 -3.74 -4.49
CA ARG A 34 0.81 -4.01 -3.27
C ARG A 34 0.66 -2.80 -2.36
N VAL A 35 0.21 -3.00 -1.14
CA VAL A 35 -0.03 -1.90 -0.19
C VAL A 35 1.12 -1.83 0.81
N LEU A 36 1.67 -0.63 1.00
CA LEU A 36 2.56 -0.28 2.11
C LEU A 36 1.76 0.57 3.09
N GLU A 37 1.54 0.07 4.29
CA GLU A 37 0.72 0.73 5.31
C GLU A 37 1.56 1.57 6.25
N ALA A 38 1.09 2.76 6.58
CA ALA A 38 1.64 3.61 7.62
C ALA A 38 0.50 4.10 8.53
N GLU A 39 0.76 4.17 9.83
CA GLU A 39 -0.20 4.69 10.80
C GLU A 39 -0.15 6.22 10.93
N ASP A 40 0.94 6.85 10.48
CA ASP A 40 1.12 8.29 10.54
C ASP A 40 2.13 8.79 9.49
N GLY A 41 2.29 10.11 9.45
CA GLY A 41 3.23 10.79 8.55
C GLY A 41 4.70 10.35 8.74
N PRO A 42 5.26 10.36 9.96
CA PRO A 42 6.61 9.86 10.22
C PRO A 42 6.86 8.43 9.71
N ALA A 43 5.97 7.49 10.01
CA ALA A 43 6.04 6.11 9.54
C ALA A 43 5.96 6.05 8.00
N ALA A 44 5.09 6.86 7.39
CA ALA A 44 4.97 6.95 5.94
C ALA A 44 6.26 7.48 5.28
N LEU A 45 6.88 8.51 5.85
CA LEU A 45 8.16 9.04 5.36
C LEU A 45 9.30 8.02 5.47
N GLU A 46 9.32 7.26 6.57
CA GLU A 46 10.29 6.19 6.77
C GLU A 46 10.13 5.07 5.72
N LEU A 47 8.88 4.66 5.47
CA LEU A 47 8.53 3.70 4.43
C LEU A 47 8.86 4.21 3.03
N PHE A 48 8.58 5.48 2.76
CA PHE A 48 8.89 6.12 1.50
C PHE A 48 10.40 6.16 1.25
N ARG A 49 11.22 6.50 2.25
CA ARG A 49 12.69 6.45 2.11
C ARG A 49 13.22 5.05 1.81
N ARG A 50 12.57 4.01 2.34
CA ARG A 50 12.94 2.60 2.08
C ARG A 50 12.54 2.12 0.67
N HIS A 51 11.42 2.60 0.13
CA HIS A 51 10.80 2.03 -1.07
C HIS A 51 10.71 2.97 -2.27
N GLY A 52 10.90 4.28 -2.08
CA GLY A 52 10.77 5.33 -3.11
C GLY A 52 12.03 5.47 -3.97
N ARG A 53 12.39 4.40 -4.69
CA ARG A 53 13.40 4.41 -5.75
C ARG A 53 12.75 4.63 -7.11
#